data_AF-A0A3D0HCR4-F1
#
_entry.id   AF-A0A3D0HCR4-F1
#
_cell.length_a   1.000
_cell.length_b   1.000
_cell.length_c   1.000
_cell.angle_alpha   90.00
_cell.angle_beta   90.00
_cell.angle_gamma   90.00
#
_symmetry.space_group_name_H-M   'P 1'
#
loop_
_entity.id
_entity.type
_entity.pdbx_description
1 polymer ?
#
loop_
_entity_poly.entity_id
_entity_poly.type
_entity_poly.pdbx_seq_one_letter_code
_entity_poly.pdbx_strand_id
1 'polypeptide(L)'
;MNSRSTWASQIGFILSSVGAAVGLGAIWKFPYLAGSNGGSAFFFPYLILTFTVGLVLLIAEITAGRLGAGSVVTGYRSLGGKGFVPWAYLGILTGYGVMCFYSAVGGWTISYLIDALLGNGIVADKAALGAHFGSLVADPVKAIGFQALFLVLTALIVNREVSRGIELLNKIMLPIFMGLMVVIIIRGVTLPGAEKG
;
A
#
# COMPACT_ATOMS: atom_id res chain seq x y z
N MET A 1 -31.96 -10.47 -8.37
CA MET A 1 -30.58 -10.97 -8.24
C MET A 1 -29.67 -9.75 -8.20
N ASN A 2 -29.10 -9.40 -7.04
CA ASN A 2 -28.19 -8.26 -6.95
C ASN A 2 -26.96 -8.54 -7.82
N SER A 3 -26.80 -7.76 -8.88
CA SER A 3 -25.63 -7.79 -9.76
C SER A 3 -24.40 -7.45 -8.93
N ARG A 4 -23.51 -8.43 -8.74
CA ARG A 4 -22.21 -8.25 -8.09
C ARG A 4 -21.45 -7.11 -8.76
N SER A 5 -20.82 -6.23 -7.97
CA SER A 5 -19.99 -5.15 -8.53
C SER A 5 -18.84 -5.75 -9.34
N THR A 6 -18.86 -5.54 -10.64
CA THR A 6 -17.76 -5.90 -11.54
C THR A 6 -16.90 -4.67 -11.83
N TRP A 7 -15.66 -4.92 -12.27
CA TRP A 7 -14.79 -3.88 -12.79
C TRP A 7 -15.42 -3.23 -14.01
N ALA A 8 -15.39 -1.90 -14.08
CA ALA A 8 -15.95 -1.17 -15.22
C ALA A 8 -15.04 -1.26 -16.45
N SER A 9 -13.75 -1.55 -16.27
CA SER A 9 -12.78 -1.69 -17.36
C SER A 9 -11.61 -2.62 -17.01
N GLN A 10 -11.01 -3.23 -18.03
CA GLN A 10 -9.78 -4.03 -17.87
C GLN A 10 -8.62 -3.18 -17.32
N ILE A 11 -8.50 -1.93 -17.78
CA ILE A 11 -7.52 -0.97 -17.27
C ILE A 11 -7.76 -0.69 -15.79
N GLY A 12 -9.02 -0.54 -15.38
CA GLY A 12 -9.40 -0.35 -13.99
C GLY A 12 -9.02 -1.52 -13.09
N PHE A 13 -9.19 -2.75 -13.58
CA PHE A 13 -8.69 -3.95 -12.89
C PHE A 13 -7.17 -3.91 -12.74
N ILE A 14 -6.42 -3.70 -13.83
CA ILE A 14 -4.95 -3.67 -13.81
C ILE A 14 -4.44 -2.58 -12.88
N LEU A 15 -4.93 -1.35 -13.02
CA LEU A 15 -4.52 -0.23 -12.17
C LEU A 15 -4.86 -0.50 -10.70
N SER A 16 -5.99 -1.12 -10.41
CA SER A 16 -6.33 -1.45 -9.02
C SER A 16 -5.47 -2.57 -8.44
N SER A 17 -5.09 -3.57 -9.26
CA SER A 17 -4.09 -4.57 -8.87
C SER A 17 -2.72 -3.95 -8.64
N VAL A 18 -2.29 -3.02 -9.49
CA VAL A 18 -1.05 -2.25 -9.31
C VAL A 18 -1.13 -1.41 -8.04
N GLY A 19 -2.23 -0.72 -7.77
CA GLY A 19 -2.42 0.09 -6.57
C GLY A 19 -2.46 -0.75 -5.28
N ALA A 20 -2.94 -1.99 -5.34
CA ALA A 20 -2.85 -2.92 -4.22
C ALA A 20 -1.41 -3.38 -3.93
N ALA A 21 -0.57 -3.48 -4.97
CA ALA A 21 0.83 -3.88 -4.84
C ALA A 21 1.78 -2.71 -4.53
N VAL A 22 1.52 -1.54 -5.10
CA VAL A 22 2.32 -0.32 -4.96
C VAL A 22 1.73 0.53 -3.84
N GLY A 23 2.33 0.43 -2.65
CA GLY A 23 1.92 1.20 -1.48
C GLY A 23 3.09 1.64 -0.61
N LEU A 24 2.81 1.95 0.65
CA LEU A 24 3.79 2.42 1.64
C LEU A 24 5.01 1.50 1.75
N GLY A 25 4.81 0.19 1.59
CA GLY A 25 5.90 -0.80 1.63
C GLY A 25 6.99 -0.54 0.59
N ALA A 26 6.65 -0.08 -0.62
CA ALA A 26 7.60 0.17 -1.69
C ALA A 26 8.44 1.44 -1.46
N ILE A 27 7.89 2.43 -0.76
CA ILE A 27 8.52 3.76 -0.59
C ILE A 27 9.30 3.84 0.72
N TRP A 28 8.79 3.22 1.78
CA TRP A 28 9.40 3.31 3.11
C TRP A 28 10.16 2.02 3.48
N LYS A 29 9.48 0.87 3.44
CA LYS A 29 10.05 -0.38 3.94
C LYS A 29 11.13 -0.93 3.01
N PHE A 30 10.92 -0.88 1.69
CA PHE A 30 11.88 -1.39 0.72
C PHE A 30 13.22 -0.65 0.78
N PRO A 31 13.30 0.70 0.70
CA PRO A 31 14.58 1.39 0.80
C PRO A 31 15.26 1.20 2.14
N TYR A 32 14.51 1.12 3.24
CA TYR A 32 15.06 0.83 4.56
C TYR A 32 15.72 -0.55 4.61
N LEU A 33 15.05 -1.59 4.08
CA LEU A 33 15.60 -2.94 4.02
C LEU A 33 16.80 -3.02 3.07
N ALA A 34 16.70 -2.44 1.88
CA ALA A 34 17.80 -2.40 0.94
C ALA A 34 19.04 -1.72 1.56
N GLY A 35 18.86 -0.54 2.15
CA GLY A 35 19.96 0.21 2.80
C GLY A 35 20.59 -0.54 3.99
N SER A 36 19.79 -1.24 4.80
CA SER A 36 20.30 -1.99 5.97
C SER A 36 20.87 -3.37 5.63
N ASN A 37 20.56 -3.93 4.46
CA ASN A 37 20.96 -5.29 4.05
C ASN A 37 21.97 -5.30 2.88
N GLY A 38 22.88 -4.32 2.83
CA GLY A 38 23.96 -4.30 1.83
C GLY A 38 23.64 -3.59 0.52
N GLY A 39 22.62 -2.71 0.52
CA GLY A 39 22.30 -1.81 -0.60
C GLY A 39 21.96 -2.57 -1.88
N SER A 40 22.82 -2.43 -2.89
CA SER A 40 22.67 -3.09 -4.19
C SER A 40 22.75 -4.61 -4.11
N ALA A 41 23.48 -5.18 -3.14
CA ALA A 41 23.58 -6.62 -2.97
C ALA A 41 22.24 -7.27 -2.59
N PHE A 42 21.39 -6.57 -1.82
CA PHE A 42 20.04 -7.01 -1.48
C PHE A 42 19.14 -7.16 -2.71
N PHE A 43 19.41 -6.40 -3.77
CA PHE A 43 18.56 -6.33 -4.96
C PHE A 43 18.55 -7.65 -5.75
N PHE A 44 19.67 -8.38 -5.78
CA PHE A 44 19.77 -9.66 -6.51
C PHE A 44 18.82 -10.75 -5.97
N PRO A 45 18.90 -11.16 -4.68
CA PRO A 45 17.97 -12.13 -4.14
C PRO A 45 16.53 -11.62 -4.14
N TYR A 46 16.32 -10.30 -3.93
CA TYR A 46 15.00 -9.69 -4.04
C TYR A 46 14.37 -9.93 -5.42
N LEU A 47 15.07 -9.59 -6.51
CA LEU A 47 14.57 -9.80 -7.87
C LEU A 47 14.30 -11.27 -8.18
N ILE A 48 15.22 -12.17 -7.80
CA ILE A 48 15.04 -13.62 -8.01
C ILE A 48 13.75 -14.08 -7.34
N LEU A 49 13.55 -13.74 -6.06
CA LEU A 49 12.35 -14.13 -5.32
C LEU A 49 11.08 -13.46 -5.86
N THR A 50 11.16 -12.21 -6.33
CA THR A 50 10.03 -11.51 -6.96
C THR A 50 9.58 -12.21 -8.24
N PHE A 51 10.51 -12.54 -9.15
CA PHE A 51 10.16 -13.16 -10.43
C PHE A 51 9.84 -14.65 -10.32
N THR A 52 10.30 -15.34 -9.28
CA THR A 52 9.99 -16.76 -9.06
C THR A 52 8.78 -16.92 -8.14
N VAL A 53 8.92 -16.62 -6.85
CA VAL A 53 7.88 -16.83 -5.84
C VAL A 53 6.77 -15.81 -5.99
N GLY A 54 7.11 -14.52 -6.08
CA GLY A 54 6.14 -13.43 -6.13
C GLY A 54 5.21 -13.54 -7.34
N LEU A 55 5.78 -13.70 -8.54
CA LEU A 55 5.01 -13.81 -9.77
C LEU A 55 4.14 -15.07 -9.82
N VAL A 56 4.67 -16.22 -9.41
CA VAL A 56 3.89 -17.48 -9.39
C VAL A 56 2.72 -17.38 -8.42
N LEU A 57 2.93 -16.83 -7.22
CA LEU A 57 1.85 -16.64 -6.24
C LEU A 57 0.80 -15.64 -6.74
N LEU A 58 1.22 -14.54 -7.37
CA LEU A 58 0.30 -13.56 -7.95
C LEU A 58 -0.60 -14.20 -9.02
N ILE A 59 -0.02 -14.99 -9.93
CA ILE A 59 -0.79 -15.69 -10.98
C ILE A 59 -1.74 -16.70 -10.34
N ALA A 60 -1.29 -17.44 -9.32
CA ALA A 60 -2.13 -18.40 -8.60
C ALA A 60 -3.32 -17.72 -7.92
N GLU A 61 -3.11 -16.59 -7.22
CA GLU A 61 -4.18 -15.83 -6.56
C GLU A 61 -5.19 -15.25 -7.54
N ILE A 62 -4.72 -14.66 -8.65
CA ILE A 62 -5.61 -14.12 -9.70
C ILE A 62 -6.45 -15.25 -10.32
N THR A 63 -5.83 -16.41 -10.58
CA THR A 63 -6.52 -17.57 -11.17
C THR A 63 -7.55 -18.14 -10.20
N ALA A 64 -7.17 -18.33 -8.93
CA ALA A 64 -8.08 -18.80 -7.88
C ALA A 64 -9.24 -17.82 -7.67
N GLY A 65 -8.99 -16.51 -7.66
CA GLY A 65 -10.04 -15.49 -7.54
C GLY A 65 -11.05 -15.54 -8.69
N ARG A 66 -10.58 -15.75 -9.92
CA ARG A 66 -11.44 -15.88 -11.12
C ARG A 66 -12.28 -17.16 -11.11
N LEU A 67 -11.68 -18.29 -10.75
CA LEU A 67 -12.38 -19.59 -10.72
C LEU A 67 -13.36 -19.70 -9.54
N GLY A 68 -12.98 -19.19 -8.37
CA GLY A 68 -13.81 -19.27 -7.17
C GLY A 68 -14.98 -18.28 -7.15
N ALA A 69 -14.89 -17.17 -7.91
CA ALA A 69 -15.94 -16.18 -8.14
C ALA A 69 -16.78 -15.83 -6.88
N GLY A 70 -16.10 -15.56 -5.76
CA GLY A 70 -16.70 -15.30 -4.45
C GLY A 70 -15.73 -14.57 -3.51
N SER A 71 -16.13 -14.40 -2.24
CA SER A 71 -15.20 -13.89 -1.21
C SER A 71 -14.06 -14.89 -0.97
N VAL A 72 -13.00 -14.48 -0.26
CA VAL A 72 -11.85 -15.37 0.06
C VAL A 72 -12.33 -16.71 0.65
N VAL A 73 -13.28 -16.68 1.59
CA VAL A 73 -13.84 -17.90 2.22
C VAL A 73 -14.61 -18.76 1.22
N THR A 74 -15.49 -18.15 0.42
CA THR A 74 -16.29 -18.89 -0.56
C THR A 74 -15.42 -19.46 -1.67
N GLY A 75 -14.44 -18.69 -2.15
CA GLY A 75 -13.48 -19.10 -3.18
C GLY A 75 -12.67 -20.31 -2.74
N TYR A 76 -12.03 -20.24 -1.57
CA TYR A 76 -11.28 -21.37 -1.01
C TYR A 76 -12.15 -22.60 -0.79
N ARG A 77 -13.39 -22.42 -0.29
CA ARG A 77 -14.33 -23.52 -0.11
C ARG A 77 -14.75 -24.16 -1.43
N SER A 78 -14.94 -23.36 -2.49
CA SER A 78 -15.35 -23.85 -3.80
C SER A 78 -14.24 -24.61 -4.52
N LEU A 79 -12.98 -24.18 -4.36
CA LEU A 79 -11.83 -24.76 -5.06
C LEU A 79 -11.19 -25.92 -4.29
N GLY A 80 -11.07 -25.81 -2.97
CA GLY A 80 -10.39 -26.80 -2.11
C GLY A 80 -11.33 -27.58 -1.18
N GLY A 81 -12.63 -27.31 -1.19
CA GLY A 81 -13.59 -27.92 -0.28
C GLY A 81 -13.53 -27.38 1.15
N LYS A 82 -14.25 -28.04 2.08
CA LYS A 82 -14.39 -27.56 3.48
C LYS A 82 -13.06 -27.54 4.24
N GLY A 83 -12.11 -28.41 3.89
CA GLY A 83 -10.80 -28.47 4.54
C GLY A 83 -9.92 -27.23 4.31
N PHE A 84 -10.21 -26.44 3.28
CA PHE A 84 -9.43 -25.23 2.95
C PHE A 84 -9.99 -23.95 3.58
N VAL A 85 -11.16 -24.03 4.23
CA VAL A 85 -11.80 -22.88 4.90
C VAL A 85 -10.93 -22.26 6.02
N PRO A 86 -10.21 -23.03 6.87
CA PRO A 86 -9.32 -22.45 7.87
C PRO A 86 -8.22 -21.55 7.27
N TRP A 87 -7.66 -21.93 6.11
CA TRP A 87 -6.64 -21.14 5.41
C TRP A 87 -7.21 -19.83 4.87
N ALA A 88 -8.48 -19.81 4.46
CA ALA A 88 -9.16 -18.59 4.05
C ALA A 88 -9.31 -17.60 5.21
N TYR A 89 -9.66 -18.09 6.40
CA TYR A 89 -9.74 -17.26 7.60
C TYR A 89 -8.36 -16.78 8.07
N LEU A 90 -7.32 -17.60 7.91
CA LEU A 90 -5.95 -17.16 8.15
C LEU A 90 -5.57 -15.98 7.25
N GLY A 91 -5.90 -16.04 5.95
CA GLY A 91 -5.67 -14.92 5.03
C GLY A 91 -6.41 -13.64 5.45
N ILE A 92 -7.66 -13.76 5.92
CA ILE A 92 -8.42 -12.63 6.45
C ILE A 92 -7.74 -12.05 7.70
N LEU A 93 -7.31 -12.91 8.62
CA LEU A 93 -6.62 -12.49 9.84
C LEU A 93 -5.29 -11.80 9.53
N THR A 94 -4.53 -12.31 8.55
CA THR A 94 -3.31 -11.66 8.06
C THR A 94 -3.61 -10.29 7.48
N GLY A 95 -4.62 -10.17 6.62
CA GLY A 95 -5.04 -8.87 6.06
C GLY A 95 -5.47 -7.88 7.14
N TYR A 96 -6.20 -8.34 8.15
CA TYR A 96 -6.59 -7.54 9.31
C TYR A 96 -5.37 -7.08 10.12
N GLY A 97 -4.43 -7.98 10.41
CA GLY A 97 -3.19 -7.65 11.11
C GLY A 97 -2.35 -6.61 10.36
N VAL A 98 -2.29 -6.72 9.02
CA VAL A 98 -1.64 -5.71 8.19
C VAL A 98 -2.35 -4.36 8.26
N MET A 99 -3.68 -4.36 8.16
CA MET A 99 -4.50 -3.15 8.26
C MET A 99 -4.28 -2.41 9.59
N CYS A 100 -4.16 -3.12 10.72
CA CYS A 100 -3.95 -2.52 12.03
C CYS A 100 -2.74 -1.57 12.03
N PHE A 101 -1.57 -2.01 11.58
CA PHE A 101 -0.39 -1.14 11.57
C PHE A 101 -0.35 -0.20 10.36
N TYR A 102 -0.85 -0.62 9.18
CA TYR A 102 -0.91 0.26 8.01
C TYR A 102 -1.80 1.47 8.24
N SER A 103 -2.87 1.33 9.04
CA SER A 103 -3.75 2.46 9.38
C SER A 103 -3.03 3.52 10.22
N ALA A 104 -2.11 3.12 11.11
CA ALA A 104 -1.28 4.07 11.87
C ALA A 104 -0.31 4.82 10.95
N VAL A 105 0.39 4.11 10.05
CA VAL A 105 1.28 4.74 9.06
C VAL A 105 0.50 5.67 8.13
N GLY A 106 -0.69 5.28 7.71
CA GLY A 106 -1.62 6.12 6.93
C GLY A 106 -2.09 7.36 7.71
N GLY A 107 -2.25 7.27 9.03
CA GLY A 107 -2.51 8.42 9.88
C GLY A 107 -1.33 9.41 9.88
N TRP A 108 -0.10 8.90 10.01
CA TRP A 108 1.09 9.75 9.94
C TRP A 108 1.19 10.48 8.60
N THR A 109 0.93 9.79 7.48
CA THR A 109 0.98 10.45 6.16
C THR A 109 -0.05 11.57 6.01
N ILE A 110 -1.25 11.44 6.60
CA ILE A 110 -2.23 12.54 6.62
C ILE A 110 -1.73 13.72 7.45
N SER A 111 -1.14 13.49 8.63
CA SER A 111 -0.54 14.55 9.45
C SER A 111 0.52 15.31 8.66
N TYR A 112 1.47 14.59 8.06
CA TYR A 112 2.55 15.18 7.27
C TYR A 112 2.05 15.89 6.02
N LEU A 113 0.95 15.43 5.41
CA LEU A 113 0.30 16.13 4.30
C LEU A 113 -0.26 17.48 4.76
N ILE A 114 -0.92 17.52 5.92
CA ILE A 114 -1.45 18.77 6.49
C ILE A 114 -0.30 19.72 6.82
N ASP A 115 0.78 19.23 7.43
CA ASP A 115 1.96 20.04 7.74
C ASP A 115 2.61 20.62 6.47
N ALA A 116 2.68 19.83 5.39
CA ALA A 116 3.18 20.29 4.10
C ALA A 116 2.28 21.38 3.49
N LEU A 117 0.94 21.24 3.60
CA LEU A 117 -0.02 22.23 3.10
C LEU A 117 -0.01 23.53 3.92
N LEU A 118 0.24 23.45 5.23
CA LEU A 118 0.33 24.61 6.13
C LEU A 118 1.71 25.29 6.13
N GLY A 119 2.69 24.71 5.43
CA GLY A 119 4.06 25.22 5.35
C GLY A 119 4.98 24.80 6.52
N ASN A 120 4.45 24.04 7.49
CA ASN A 120 5.21 23.51 8.63
C ASN A 120 6.13 22.34 8.24
N GLY A 121 5.92 21.73 7.07
CA GLY A 121 6.72 20.60 6.56
C GLY A 121 8.06 20.99 5.93
N ILE A 122 8.36 22.28 5.74
CA ILE A 122 9.60 22.75 5.09
C ILE A 122 10.70 22.89 6.15
N VAL A 123 11.17 21.75 6.65
CA VAL A 123 12.23 21.69 7.67
C VAL A 123 13.46 21.03 7.08
N ALA A 124 14.56 21.79 6.99
CA ALA A 124 15.83 21.28 6.47
C ALA A 124 16.61 20.45 7.51
N ASP A 125 16.31 20.63 8.80
CA ASP A 125 16.98 19.94 9.89
C ASP A 125 16.38 18.54 10.14
N LYS A 126 17.24 17.51 10.02
CA LYS A 126 16.87 16.11 10.27
C LYS A 126 16.53 15.86 11.73
N ALA A 127 17.18 16.53 12.68
CA ALA A 127 16.92 16.33 14.10
C ALA A 127 15.53 16.87 14.48
N ALA A 128 15.19 18.06 13.99
CA ALA A 128 13.85 18.62 14.12
C ALA A 128 12.77 17.71 13.51
N LEU A 129 13.02 17.10 12.33
CA LEU A 129 12.07 16.17 11.71
C LEU A 129 11.85 14.91 12.58
N GLY A 130 12.93 14.36 13.15
CA GLY A 130 12.87 13.22 14.06
C GLY A 130 12.10 13.56 15.36
N ALA A 131 12.35 14.72 15.94
CA ALA A 131 11.63 15.21 17.13
C ALA A 131 10.14 15.43 16.83
N HIS A 132 9.82 15.99 15.65
CA HIS A 132 8.45 16.18 15.20
C HIS A 132 7.71 14.84 15.08
N PHE A 133 8.31 13.86 14.39
CA PHE A 133 7.76 12.49 14.33
C PHE A 133 7.59 11.88 15.72
N GLY A 134 8.60 11.99 16.58
CA GLY A 134 8.55 11.51 17.95
C GLY A 134 7.38 12.11 18.74
N SER A 135 7.15 13.42 18.60
CA SER A 135 6.03 14.11 19.25
C SER A 135 4.66 13.64 18.74
N LEU A 136 4.54 13.36 17.43
CA LEU A 136 3.31 12.87 16.82
C LEU A 136 2.95 11.47 17.33
N VAL A 137 3.94 10.58 17.40
CA VAL A 137 3.72 9.19 17.85
C VAL A 137 3.56 9.11 19.37
N ALA A 138 4.19 10.03 20.12
CA ALA A 138 4.06 10.09 21.57
C ALA A 138 2.73 10.69 22.06
N ASP A 139 2.03 11.48 21.23
CA ASP A 139 0.72 12.06 21.54
C ASP A 139 -0.41 11.09 21.15
N PRO A 140 -1.07 10.41 22.10
CA PRO A 140 -2.07 9.39 21.79
C PRO A 140 -3.29 9.98 21.10
N VAL A 141 -3.66 11.23 21.42
CA VAL A 141 -4.85 11.88 20.87
C VAL A 141 -4.63 12.17 19.39
N LYS A 142 -3.47 12.73 19.03
CA LYS A 142 -3.12 12.98 17.62
C LYS A 142 -2.93 11.68 16.84
N ALA A 143 -2.16 10.74 17.39
CA ALA A 143 -1.88 9.47 16.71
C ALA A 143 -3.17 8.68 16.40
N ILE A 144 -4.04 8.50 17.40
CA ILE A 144 -5.32 7.81 17.23
C ILE A 144 -6.28 8.63 16.37
N GLY A 145 -6.31 9.96 16.54
CA GLY A 145 -7.15 10.85 15.74
C GLY A 145 -6.85 10.75 14.24
N PHE A 146 -5.58 10.82 13.86
CA PHE A 146 -5.18 10.68 12.45
C PHE A 146 -5.37 9.25 11.91
N GLN A 147 -5.11 8.22 12.73
CA GLN A 147 -5.40 6.84 12.35
C GLN A 147 -6.90 6.63 12.10
N ALA A 148 -7.77 7.15 12.97
CA ALA A 148 -9.21 7.09 12.81
C ALA A 148 -9.66 7.84 11.56
N LEU A 149 -9.10 9.02 11.29
CA LEU A 149 -9.37 9.77 10.06
C LEU A 149 -8.99 8.97 8.81
N PHE A 150 -7.81 8.34 8.79
CA PHE A 150 -7.39 7.47 7.68
C PHE A 150 -8.36 6.30 7.46
N LEU A 151 -8.81 5.66 8.55
CA LEU A 151 -9.77 4.56 8.49
C LEU A 151 -11.14 5.02 7.97
N VAL A 152 -11.63 6.18 8.41
CA VAL A 152 -12.89 6.76 7.90
C VAL A 152 -12.80 7.04 6.41
N LEU A 153 -11.72 7.68 5.95
CA LEU A 153 -11.50 7.93 4.51
C LEU A 153 -11.46 6.64 3.70
N THR A 154 -10.77 5.62 4.23
CA THR A 154 -10.73 4.29 3.61
C THR A 154 -12.12 3.65 3.54
N ALA A 155 -12.90 3.72 4.63
CA ALA A 155 -14.25 3.18 4.69
C ALA A 155 -15.19 3.89 3.69
N LEU A 156 -15.09 5.22 3.55
CA LEU A 156 -15.86 5.99 2.59
C LEU A 156 -15.59 5.57 1.14
N ILE A 157 -14.34 5.22 0.80
CA ILE A 157 -13.97 4.73 -0.52
C ILE A 157 -14.52 3.32 -0.75
N VAL A 158 -14.34 2.43 0.23
CA VAL A 158 -14.82 1.03 0.14
C VAL A 158 -16.34 0.96 0.05
N ASN A 159 -17.05 1.83 0.76
CA ASN A 159 -18.51 1.92 0.75
C ASN A 159 -19.08 2.38 -0.61
N ARG A 160 -18.27 2.97 -1.49
CA ARG A 160 -18.67 3.39 -2.85
C ARG A 160 -18.52 2.29 -3.90
N GLU A 161 -18.38 1.03 -3.48
CA GLU A 161 -18.17 -0.14 -4.34
C GLU A 161 -16.90 -0.06 -5.20
N VAL A 162 -16.58 -1.18 -5.86
CA VAL A 162 -15.32 -1.36 -6.59
C VAL A 162 -15.17 -0.36 -7.75
N SER A 163 -16.20 -0.19 -8.57
CA SER A 163 -16.12 0.61 -9.81
C SER A 163 -16.17 2.13 -9.56
N ARG A 164 -16.99 2.60 -8.61
CA ARG A 164 -17.17 4.03 -8.33
C ARG A 164 -16.24 4.55 -7.23
N GLY A 165 -15.74 3.68 -6.35
CA GLY A 165 -14.76 4.02 -5.32
C GLY A 165 -13.33 3.72 -5.75
N ILE A 166 -12.95 2.44 -5.68
CA ILE A 166 -11.56 1.98 -5.82
C ILE A 166 -11.01 2.24 -7.22
N GLU A 167 -11.73 1.83 -8.26
CA GLU A 167 -11.28 1.97 -9.65
C GLU A 167 -11.08 3.43 -10.06
N LEU A 168 -12.02 4.31 -9.69
CA LEU A 168 -11.94 5.75 -10.01
C LEU A 168 -10.74 6.39 -9.32
N LEU A 169 -10.54 6.11 -8.04
CA LEU A 169 -9.44 6.68 -7.28
C LEU A 169 -8.08 6.22 -7.84
N ASN A 170 -7.92 4.93 -8.14
CA ASN A 170 -6.68 4.38 -8.69
C ASN A 170 -6.36 4.94 -10.08
N LYS A 171 -7.37 5.17 -10.93
CA LYS A 171 -7.17 5.80 -12.25
C LYS A 171 -6.57 7.20 -12.18
N ILE A 172 -6.80 7.94 -11.08
CA ILE A 172 -6.31 9.31 -10.91
C ILE A 172 -5.05 9.34 -10.04
N MET A 173 -5.08 8.67 -8.89
CA MET A 173 -4.01 8.71 -7.90
C MET A 173 -2.73 8.02 -8.38
N LEU A 174 -2.81 6.89 -9.09
CA LEU A 174 -1.60 6.19 -9.53
C LEU A 174 -0.78 6.97 -10.57
N PRO A 175 -1.38 7.55 -11.64
CA PRO A 175 -0.63 8.40 -12.56
C PRO A 175 0.01 9.61 -11.86
N ILE A 176 -0.72 10.27 -10.95
CA ILE A 176 -0.19 11.39 -10.16
C ILE A 176 1.00 10.93 -9.32
N PHE A 177 0.83 9.82 -8.59
CA PHE A 177 1.89 9.23 -7.78
C PHE A 177 3.14 8.92 -8.61
N MET A 178 2.99 8.26 -9.76
CA MET A 178 4.10 7.94 -10.65
C MET A 178 4.79 9.22 -11.17
N GLY A 179 4.02 10.24 -11.54
CA GLY A 179 4.56 11.53 -11.95
C GLY A 179 5.39 12.20 -10.85
N LEU A 180 4.87 12.23 -9.61
CA LEU A 180 5.58 12.77 -8.46
C LEU A 180 6.86 11.98 -8.15
N MET A 181 6.83 10.66 -8.26
CA MET A 181 8.02 9.82 -8.10
C MET A 181 9.10 10.16 -9.12
N VAL A 182 8.74 10.34 -10.39
CA VAL A 182 9.70 10.76 -11.43
C VAL A 182 10.34 12.11 -11.09
N VAL A 183 9.54 13.08 -10.64
CA VAL A 183 10.06 14.40 -10.21
C VAL A 183 11.05 14.25 -9.05
N ILE A 184 10.72 13.44 -8.04
CA ILE A 184 11.60 13.20 -6.89
C ILE A 184 12.87 12.48 -7.32
N ILE A 185 12.80 11.51 -8.23
CA ILE A 185 13.98 10.79 -8.76
C ILE A 185 14.91 11.78 -9.48
N ILE A 186 14.37 12.60 -10.39
CA ILE A 186 15.15 13.62 -11.10
C ILE A 186 15.80 14.59 -10.11
N ARG A 187 15.06 15.04 -9.09
CA ARG A 187 15.63 15.91 -8.07
C ARG A 187 16.70 15.19 -7.23
N GLY A 188 16.49 13.93 -6.90
CA GLY A 188 17.41 13.09 -6.14
C GLY A 188 18.76 12.92 -6.82
N VAL A 189 18.77 12.59 -8.12
CA VAL A 189 20.02 12.40 -8.89
C VAL A 189 20.75 13.71 -9.21
N THR A 190 20.08 14.87 -9.06
CA THR A 190 20.67 16.20 -9.25
C THR A 190 21.14 16.84 -7.95
N LEU A 191 20.94 16.19 -6.79
CA LEU A 191 21.45 16.68 -5.51
C LEU A 191 22.95 16.35 -5.35
N PRO A 192 23.74 17.21 -4.69
CA PRO A 192 25.12 16.89 -4.37
C PRO A 192 25.20 15.61 -3.50
N GLY A 193 26.10 14.69 -3.86
CA GLY A 193 26.26 13.42 -3.15
C GLY A 193 25.41 12.26 -3.68
N ALA A 194 24.63 12.48 -4.75
CA ALA A 194 23.85 11.43 -5.40
C ALA A 194 24.71 10.26 -5.91
N GLU A 195 25.97 10.52 -6.26
CA GLU A 195 26.93 9.52 -6.73
C GLU A 195 27.33 8.48 -5.68
N LYS A 196 27.02 8.74 -4.40
CA LYS A 196 27.30 7.83 -3.27
C LYS A 196 26.13 6.90 -2.94
N GLY A 197 24.96 7.13 -3.55
CA GLY A 197 23.70 6.42 -3.29
C GLY A 197 23.47 5.22 -4.19
#